data_AF-A0A229UIT2-F1
#
_entry.id   AF-A0A229UIT2-F1
#
_cell.length_a   1.000
_cell.length_b   1.000
_cell.length_c   1.000
_cell.angle_alpha   90.00
_cell.angle_beta   90.00
_cell.angle_gamma   90.00
#
_symmetry.space_group_name_H-M   'P 1'
#
loop_
_entity.id
_entity.type
_entity.pdbx_description
1 polymer ?
#
loop_
_entity_poly.entity_id
_entity_poly.type
_entity_poly.pdbx_seq_one_letter_code
_entity_poly.pdbx_strand_id
1 'polypeptide(L)' 'MMLVTAGYAVIAVMEWLYLKRRNRKRRTFAVVFIFMGLTWLYNMSLLLFKHLPNPNRLIEYLFQIS' A
#
# COMPACT_ATOMS: atom_id res chain seq x y z
N MET A 1 -2.50 3.73 9.60
CA MET A 1 -2.72 4.31 8.25
C MET A 1 -1.80 5.49 7.99
N MET A 2 -1.93 6.61 8.73
CA MET A 2 -1.11 7.81 8.54
C MET A 2 0.41 7.56 8.57
N LEU A 3 0.92 6.77 9.52
CA LEU A 3 2.36 6.44 9.60
C LEU A 3 2.88 5.66 8.39
N VAL A 4 2.09 4.70 7.88
CA VAL A 4 2.47 3.90 6.71
C VAL A 4 2.49 4.78 5.46
N THR A 5 1.46 5.61 5.28
CA THR A 5 1.41 6.56 4.16
C THR A 5 2.53 7.59 4.24
N ALA A 6 2.87 8.09 5.43
CA ALA A 6 3.98 9.01 5.63
C ALA A 6 5.34 8.37 5.28
N GLY A 7 5.55 7.10 5.65
CA GLY A 7 6.75 6.35 5.26
C GLY A 7 6.88 6.22 3.74
N TYR A 8 5.81 5.86 3.05
CA TYR A 8 5.78 5.83 1.58
C TYR A 8 6.03 7.21 0.96
N ALA A 9 5.49 8.29 1.53
CA ALA A 9 5.74 9.65 1.05
C ALA A 9 7.23 10.04 1.15
N VAL A 10 7.90 9.69 2.26
CA VAL A 10 9.34 9.93 2.43
C VAL A 10 10.15 9.15 1.40
N ILE A 11 9.84 7.87 1.21
CA ILE A 11 10.51 7.02 0.20
C ILE A 11 10.34 7.61 -1.20
N ALA A 12 9.14 8.07 -1.55
CA ALA A 12 8.85 8.63 -2.86
C ALA A 12 9.67 9.90 -3.12
N VAL A 13 9.82 10.76 -2.11
CA VAL A 13 10.65 11.97 -2.20
C VAL A 13 12.13 11.60 -2.34
N MET A 14 12.62 10.62 -1.58
CA MET A 14 14.02 10.16 -1.68
C MET A 14 14.31 9.58 -3.06
N GLU A 15 13.46 8.71 -3.59
CA GLU A 15 13.62 8.14 -4.93
C GLU A 15 13.52 9.21 -6.02
N TRP A 16 12.59 10.17 -5.89
CA TRP A 16 12.48 11.28 -6.81
C TRP A 16 13.76 12.11 -6.87
N LEU A 17 14.33 12.46 -5.71
CA LEU A 17 15.59 13.18 -5.61
C LEU A 17 16.76 12.37 -6.18
N TYR A 18 16.81 11.07 -5.91
CA TYR A 18 17.83 10.18 -6.44
C TYR A 18 17.78 10.10 -7.97
N LEU A 19 16.60 9.85 -8.54
CA LEU A 19 16.39 9.76 -9.98
C LEU A 19 16.67 11.10 -10.68
N LYS A 20 16.32 12.22 -10.03
CA LYS A 20 16.59 13.58 -10.53
C LYS A 20 18.09 13.88 -10.54
N ARG A 21 18.81 13.55 -9.46
CA ARG A 21 20.29 13.70 -9.40
C ARG A 21 21.01 12.87 -10.45
N ARG A 22 20.50 11.68 -10.77
CA ARG A 22 21.05 10.78 -11.80
C ARG A 22 20.57 11.09 -13.23
N ASN A 23 19.78 12.15 -13.42
CA ASN A 23 19.22 12.56 -14.71
C ASN A 23 18.55 11.39 -15.48
N ARG A 24 17.84 10.52 -14.74
CA ARG A 24 17.20 9.34 -15.34
C ARG A 24 16.05 9.74 -16.27
N LYS A 25 15.79 8.91 -17.29
CA LYS A 25 14.69 9.14 -18.24
C LYS A 25 13.35 9.16 -17.51
N ARG A 26 12.39 9.98 -17.99
CA ARG A 26 11.02 10.06 -17.46
C ARG A 26 10.31 8.70 -17.36
N ARG A 27 10.64 7.75 -18.25
CA ARG A 27 10.13 6.37 -18.15
C ARG A 27 10.52 5.67 -16.85
N THR A 28 11.76 5.84 -16.38
CA THR A 28 12.24 5.23 -15.13
C THR A 28 11.49 5.81 -13.93
N PHE A 29 11.20 7.11 -13.93
CA PHE A 29 10.35 7.73 -12.91
C PHE A 29 8.95 7.13 -12.87
N ALA A 30 8.32 6.94 -14.03
CA ALA A 30 6.97 6.36 -14.10
C ALA A 30 6.95 4.91 -13.57
N VAL A 31 7.92 4.08 -13.97
CA VAL A 31 8.00 2.68 -13.51
C VAL A 31 8.17 2.61 -11.99
N VAL A 32 9.08 3.40 -11.43
CA VAL A 32 9.35 3.42 -9.99
C VAL A 32 8.10 3.87 -9.22
N PHE A 33 7.43 4.93 -9.68
CA PHE A 33 6.21 5.43 -9.03
C PHE A 33 5.04 4.44 -9.08
N ILE A 34 4.89 3.72 -10.20
CA ILE A 34 3.88 2.66 -10.36
C ILE A 34 4.16 1.51 -9.39
N PHE A 35 5.41 1.04 -9.31
CA PHE A 35 5.78 -0.03 -8.36
C PHE A 35 5.56 0.39 -6.91
N MET A 36 5.99 1.60 -6.52
CA MET A 36 5.70 2.14 -5.19
C MET A 36 4.20 2.19 -4.90
N GLY A 37 3.41 2.68 -5.86
CA GLY A 37 1.96 2.78 -5.73
C GLY A 37 1.29 1.42 -5.53
N LEU A 38 1.69 0.41 -6.30
CA LEU A 38 1.19 -0.96 -6.15
C LEU A 38 1.53 -1.55 -4.78
N THR A 39 2.76 -1.32 -4.31
CA THR A 39 3.20 -1.82 -2.99
C THR A 39 2.42 -1.15 -1.85
N TRP A 40 2.15 0.15 -1.98
CA TRP A 40 1.30 0.88 -1.03
C TRP A 40 -0.14 0.36 -1.04
N LEU A 41 -0.73 0.17 -2.22
CA LEU A 41 -2.07 -0.39 -2.41
C LEU A 41 -2.20 -1.78 -1.78
N TYR A 42 -1.21 -2.65 -2.00
CA TYR A 42 -1.18 -3.98 -1.41
C TYR A 42 -1.21 -3.91 0.12
N ASN A 43 -0.39 -3.04 0.71
CA ASN A 43 -0.31 -2.89 2.17
C ASN A 43 -1.61 -2.28 2.74
N MET A 44 -2.23 -1.35 2.03
CA MET A 44 -3.54 -0.79 2.38
C MET A 44 -4.63 -1.86 2.36
N SER A 45 -4.68 -2.67 1.30
CA SER A 45 -5.61 -3.80 1.22
C SER A 45 -5.42 -4.75 2.40
N LEU A 46 -4.17 -5.16 2.68
CA LEU A 46 -3.86 -6.05 3.80
C LEU A 46 -4.33 -5.51 5.16
N LEU A 47 -4.11 -4.23 5.42
CA LEU A 47 -4.59 -3.58 6.63
C LEU A 47 -6.12 -3.51 6.68
N LEU A 48 -6.77 -3.25 5.54
CA LEU A 48 -8.23 -3.25 5.44
C LEU A 48 -8.80 -4.64 5.76
N PHE A 49 -8.18 -5.70 5.20
CA PHE A 49 -8.56 -7.08 5.46
C PHE A 49 -8.27 -7.52 6.90
N LYS A 50 -7.25 -6.95 7.55
CA LYS A 50 -6.95 -7.23 8.96
C LYS A 50 -7.99 -6.65 9.93
N HIS A 51 -8.81 -5.70 9.49
CA HIS A 51 -9.93 -5.15 10.26
C HIS A 51 -11.28 -5.79 9.89
N LEU A 52 -11.33 -6.66 8.88
CA LEU A 52 -12.51 -7.51 8.70
C LEU A 52 -12.59 -8.51 9.87
N PRO A 53 -13.78 -8.71 10.45
CA PRO A 53 -13.96 -9.71 11.49
C PRO A 53 -13.52 -11.07 10.93
N ASN A 54 -12.74 -11.78 11.74
CA ASN A 54 -12.25 -13.13 11.46
C ASN A 54 -13.37 -13.93 10.77
N PRO A 55 -13.15 -14.59 9.61
CA PRO A 55 -14.21 -15.31 8.88
C PRO A 55 -15.02 -16.27 9.76
N ASN A 56 -14.43 -16.77 10.84
CA ASN A 56 -15.13 -17.56 11.85
C ASN A 56 -16.31 -16.82 12.51
N ARG A 57 -16.24 -15.50 12.73
CA ARG A 57 -17.36 -14.70 13.27
C ARG A 57 -18.49 -14.51 12.27
N LEU A 58 -18.19 -14.44 10.97
CA LEU A 58 -19.21 -14.38 9.91
C LEU A 58 -19.97 -15.71 9.82
N ILE A 59 -19.26 -16.82 9.96
CA ILE A 59 -19.83 -18.17 10.03
C ILE A 59 -20.68 -18.31 11.30
N GLU A 60 -20.16 -17.92 12.47
CA GLU A 60 -20.91 -17.91 13.74
C GLU A 60 -22.22 -17.12 13.63
N TYR A 61 -22.21 -15.94 13.01
CA TYR A 61 -23.43 -15.13 12.82
C TYR A 61 -24.45 -15.80 11.90
N LEU A 62 -23.99 -16.46 10.84
CA LEU A 62 -24.83 -17.21 9.91
C LEU A 62 -25.47 -18.43 10.57
N PHE A 63 -24.72 -19.13 11.43
CA PHE A 63 -25.18 -20.34 12.12
C PHE A 63 -25.91 -20.05 13.44
N GLN A 64 -25.81 -18.86 14.06
CA GLN A 64 -26.62 -18.46 15.22
C GLN A 64 -28.05 -18.04 14.86
N ILE A 65 -28.32 -17.72 13.60
CA ILE A 65 -29.65 -17.36 13.08
C ILE A 65 -30.43 -18.61 12.62
N SER A 66 -29.76 -19.76 12.49
CA SER A 66 -30.36 -21.08 12.24
C SER A 66 -30.79 -21.75 13.54
#